data_AF-A0A532DIA4-F1
#
_entry.id   AF-A0A532DIA4-F1
#
_cell.length_a   1.000
_cell.length_b   1.000
_cell.length_c   1.000
_cell.angle_alpha   90.00
_cell.angle_beta   90.00
_cell.angle_gamma   90.00
#
_symmetry.space_group_name_H-M   'P 1'
#
loop_
_entity.id
_entity.type
_entity.pdbx_description
1 polymer ?
#
loop_
_entity_poly.entity_id
_entity_poly.type
_entity_poly.pdbx_seq_one_letter_code
_entity_poly.pdbx_strand_id
1 'polypeptide(L)'
;MLLRLCIPVIFSSLLLLVSAIGTWIQPSTVFAAAYFEDGYLGLTQTELHQKLGMPQAVRDRKSALRVFTYYAITDWEKYFRKLVSPENGEDVYTFTRDNIEVRYSFSYTVDPNDESDNRTLFVRLVDIEFTPAVSIAKIPALVPEFHPSEDPASPSYRSNIWLLLFKGAASPQARFIVREASKDKFDWTLAYQLFSLQGLPDLLTTKALVDRVEISTQSIDLVRQRQRHTHDPILNPYSQEFFQQALTPRPPTGKRIPLPQYAE
;
A
#
# COMPACT_ATOMS: atom_id res chain seq x y z
N MET A 1 53.24 54.31 4.96
CA MET A 1 52.89 53.44 3.82
C MET A 1 52.29 52.09 4.29
N LEU A 2 51.40 52.10 5.29
CA LEU A 2 50.90 50.90 5.97
C LEU A 2 49.38 50.64 5.75
N LEU A 3 48.74 51.38 4.84
CA LEU A 3 47.30 51.34 4.61
C LEU A 3 46.86 50.52 3.37
N ARG A 4 47.80 49.88 2.66
CA ARG A 4 47.49 49.11 1.44
C ARG A 4 47.50 47.59 1.61
N LEU A 5 47.74 47.06 2.81
CA LEU A 5 47.82 45.62 3.06
C LEU A 5 46.59 45.01 3.74
N CYS A 6 45.63 45.81 4.23
CA CYS A 6 44.45 45.27 4.93
C CYS A 6 43.28 44.91 4.00
N ILE A 7 43.22 45.47 2.79
CA ILE A 7 42.09 45.27 1.87
C ILE A 7 41.99 43.83 1.33
N PRO A 8 43.07 43.14 0.91
CA PRO A 8 42.95 41.79 0.34
C PRO A 8 42.66 40.72 1.41
N VAL A 9 43.05 40.95 2.68
CA VAL A 9 42.82 40.01 3.78
C VAL A 9 41.35 40.04 4.22
N ILE A 10 40.73 41.23 4.24
CA ILE A 10 39.31 41.39 4.59
C ILE A 10 38.41 40.80 3.50
N PHE A 11 38.76 40.98 2.21
CA PHE A 11 38.00 40.38 1.11
C PHE A 11 38.09 38.85 1.10
N SER A 12 39.27 38.27 1.39
CA SER A 12 39.46 36.82 1.40
C SER A 12 38.72 36.15 2.58
N SER A 13 38.68 36.81 3.73
CA SER A 13 37.94 36.33 4.91
C SER A 13 36.43 36.47 4.76
N LEU A 14 35.94 37.52 4.07
CA LEU A 14 34.52 37.66 3.73
C LEU A 14 34.07 36.60 2.71
N LEU A 15 34.91 36.27 1.72
CA LEU A 15 34.60 35.24 0.71
C LEU A 15 34.54 33.81 1.32
N LEU A 16 35.44 33.52 2.28
CA LEU A 16 35.43 32.27 3.06
C LEU A 16 34.22 32.18 4.01
N LEU A 17 33.76 33.31 4.57
CA LEU A 17 32.56 33.34 5.39
C LEU A 17 31.28 33.10 4.56
N VAL A 18 31.22 33.65 3.34
CA VAL A 18 30.11 33.41 2.41
C VAL A 18 30.11 31.97 1.89
N SER A 19 31.28 31.34 1.66
CA SER A 19 31.33 29.93 1.26
C SER A 19 30.98 28.97 2.41
N ALA A 20 31.28 29.35 3.66
CA ALA A 20 30.92 28.56 4.85
C ALA A 20 29.43 28.66 5.19
N ILE A 21 28.75 29.77 4.84
CA ILE A 21 27.30 29.90 5.01
C ILE A 21 26.53 29.17 3.87
N GLY A 22 27.12 29.09 2.68
CA GLY A 22 26.52 28.41 1.52
C GLY A 22 26.42 26.88 1.65
N THR A 23 27.20 26.24 2.52
CA THR A 23 27.14 24.78 2.74
C THR A 23 26.16 24.36 3.84
N TRP A 24 25.47 25.29 4.50
CA TRP A 24 24.54 25.01 5.60
C TRP A 24 23.06 25.19 5.22
N ILE A 25 22.78 25.49 3.96
CA ILE A 25 21.44 25.39 3.40
C ILE A 25 21.45 24.25 2.39
N GLN A 26 21.75 23.04 2.87
CA GLN A 26 21.15 21.90 2.20
C GLN A 26 19.65 22.02 2.47
N PRO A 27 18.78 21.98 1.45
CA PRO A 27 17.39 21.74 1.72
C PRO A 27 17.38 20.47 2.56
N SER A 28 16.89 20.55 3.79
CA SER A 28 16.46 19.36 4.49
C SER A 28 15.56 18.67 3.49
N THR A 29 16.02 17.54 2.93
CA THR A 29 15.09 16.55 2.42
C THR A 29 14.25 16.25 3.64
N VAL A 30 13.13 16.96 3.75
CA VAL A 30 12.00 16.56 4.56
C VAL A 30 11.67 15.23 3.91
N PHE A 31 12.27 14.17 4.44
CA PHE A 31 11.71 12.85 4.31
C PHE A 31 10.33 13.05 4.87
N ALA A 32 9.35 13.24 3.98
CA ALA A 32 7.98 12.99 4.32
C ALA A 32 8.04 11.62 4.97
N ALA A 33 7.85 11.57 6.29
CA ALA A 33 7.64 10.29 6.94
C ALA A 33 6.58 9.62 6.08
N ALA A 34 6.87 8.45 5.51
CA ALA A 34 5.89 7.72 4.72
C ALA A 34 4.59 7.79 5.50
N TYR A 35 3.47 8.14 4.83
CA TYR A 35 2.24 8.51 5.54
C TYR A 35 1.82 7.44 6.56
N PHE A 36 2.29 6.22 6.34
CA PHE A 36 2.29 5.13 7.28
C PHE A 36 3.63 4.38 7.29
N GLU A 37 3.78 3.51 8.28
CA GLU A 37 4.95 2.66 8.53
C GLU A 37 5.21 1.57 7.47
N ASP A 38 4.37 1.46 6.42
CA ASP A 38 4.59 0.53 5.30
C ASP A 38 5.78 0.96 4.42
N GLY A 39 6.13 2.25 4.44
CA GLY A 39 7.30 2.79 3.76
C GLY A 39 7.15 2.99 2.25
N TYR A 40 5.94 2.83 1.67
CA TYR A 40 5.65 3.10 0.26
C TYR A 40 4.52 4.10 0.04
N LEU A 41 3.42 4.02 0.80
CA LEU A 41 2.28 4.92 0.62
C LEU A 41 2.69 6.38 0.80
N GLY A 42 2.40 7.19 -0.22
CA GLY A 42 2.77 8.60 -0.26
C GLY A 42 4.13 8.91 -0.89
N LEU A 43 4.97 7.91 -1.17
CA LEU A 43 6.19 8.16 -1.95
C LEU A 43 5.84 8.69 -3.33
N THR A 44 6.65 9.62 -3.82
CA THR A 44 6.63 9.98 -5.25
C THR A 44 7.15 8.82 -6.10
N GLN A 45 6.78 8.77 -7.38
CA GLN A 45 7.32 7.77 -8.30
C GLN A 45 8.85 7.83 -8.37
N THR A 46 9.44 9.03 -8.33
CA THR A 46 10.89 9.21 -8.31
C THR A 46 11.53 8.63 -7.05
N GLU A 47 10.96 8.87 -5.87
CA GLU A 47 11.44 8.27 -4.61
C GLU A 47 11.30 6.75 -4.61
N LEU A 48 10.22 6.22 -5.19
CA LEU A 48 10.05 4.78 -5.39
C LEU A 48 11.18 4.21 -6.26
N HIS A 49 11.49 4.86 -7.39
CA HIS A 49 12.58 4.43 -8.29
C HIS A 49 13.94 4.52 -7.62
N GLN A 50 14.16 5.53 -6.78
CA GLN A 50 15.39 5.61 -5.97
C GLN A 50 15.48 4.46 -4.96
N LYS A 51 14.34 4.04 -4.39
CA LYS A 51 14.27 2.97 -3.40
C LYS A 51 14.42 1.57 -4.01
N LEU A 52 13.77 1.30 -5.15
CA LEU A 52 13.67 -0.05 -5.75
C LEU A 52 14.43 -0.22 -7.07
N GLY A 53 14.98 0.86 -7.63
CA GLY A 53 15.46 0.89 -9.01
C GLY A 53 14.32 1.11 -10.01
N MET A 54 14.65 1.02 -11.30
CA MET A 54 13.63 1.08 -12.35
C MET A 54 12.76 -0.18 -12.33
N PRO A 55 11.44 -0.06 -12.61
CA PRO A 55 10.56 -1.23 -12.70
C PRO A 55 10.94 -2.11 -13.89
N GLN A 56 10.63 -3.42 -13.81
CA GLN A 56 10.86 -4.29 -14.96
C GLN A 56 9.78 -4.12 -16.04
N ALA A 57 8.56 -3.77 -15.63
CA ALA A 57 7.43 -3.57 -16.52
C ALA A 57 6.51 -2.46 -16.00
N VAL A 58 5.65 -1.96 -16.89
CA VAL A 58 4.52 -1.11 -16.55
C VAL A 58 3.24 -1.84 -16.91
N ARG A 59 2.31 -1.91 -15.95
CA ARG A 59 0.98 -2.50 -16.11
C ARG A 59 -0.04 -1.40 -16.38
N ASP A 60 -0.72 -1.46 -17.53
CA ASP A 60 -1.85 -0.58 -17.83
C ASP A 60 -3.13 -1.12 -17.17
N ARG A 61 -3.75 -0.30 -16.32
CA ARG A 61 -4.98 -0.63 -15.60
C ARG A 61 -6.20 -0.03 -16.30
N LYS A 62 -6.77 -0.75 -17.27
CA LYS A 62 -8.14 -0.47 -17.76
C LYS A 62 -9.17 -1.04 -16.77
N SER A 63 -9.52 -0.18 -15.81
CA SER A 63 -10.22 -0.47 -14.55
C SER A 63 -11.57 -1.19 -14.64
N ALA A 64 -12.25 -1.24 -15.80
CA ALA A 64 -13.57 -1.86 -15.90
C ALA A 64 -13.54 -3.40 -15.98
N LEU A 65 -12.49 -4.00 -16.57
CA LEU A 65 -12.49 -5.43 -16.90
C LEU A 65 -11.43 -6.25 -16.17
N ARG A 66 -10.57 -5.62 -15.36
CA ARG A 66 -9.42 -6.29 -14.69
C ARG A 66 -8.54 -7.08 -15.67
N VAL A 67 -8.48 -6.63 -16.93
CA VAL A 67 -7.55 -7.14 -17.93
C VAL A 67 -6.33 -6.25 -17.90
N PHE A 68 -5.20 -6.83 -17.52
CA PHE A 68 -3.93 -6.13 -17.42
C PHE A 68 -3.09 -6.38 -18.65
N THR A 69 -2.52 -5.31 -19.21
CA THR A 69 -1.48 -5.42 -20.23
C THR A 69 -0.17 -4.98 -19.62
N TYR A 70 0.84 -5.83 -19.74
CA TYR A 70 2.18 -5.57 -19.24
C TYR A 70 3.08 -5.17 -20.40
N TYR A 71 3.73 -4.03 -20.27
CA TYR A 71 4.72 -3.54 -21.21
C TYR A 71 6.09 -3.57 -20.53
N ALA A 72 7.11 -4.06 -21.23
CA ALA A 72 8.48 -3.90 -20.74
C ALA A 72 8.78 -2.40 -20.55
N ILE A 73 9.53 -2.03 -19.51
CA ILE A 73 9.79 -0.61 -19.20
C ILE A 73 10.40 0.15 -20.39
N THR A 74 11.26 -0.52 -21.17
CA THR A 74 11.89 0.04 -22.38
C THR A 74 10.88 0.39 -23.47
N ASP A 75 9.87 -0.46 -23.66
CA ASP A 75 8.80 -0.22 -24.64
C ASP A 75 7.84 0.85 -24.15
N TRP A 76 7.57 0.85 -22.84
CA TRP A 76 6.74 1.87 -22.19
C TRP A 76 7.33 3.27 -22.40
N GLU A 77 8.61 3.46 -22.06
CA GLU A 77 9.29 4.74 -22.21
C GLU A 77 9.34 5.22 -23.66
N LYS A 78 9.56 4.29 -24.61
CA LYS A 78 9.73 4.63 -26.01
C LYS A 78 8.41 4.93 -26.72
N TYR A 79 7.34 4.19 -26.43
CA TYR A 79 6.12 4.21 -27.23
C TYR A 79 4.86 4.58 -26.45
N PHE A 80 4.69 4.09 -25.22
CA PHE A 80 3.39 4.13 -24.54
C PHE A 80 3.21 5.28 -23.55
N ARG A 81 4.30 5.80 -22.97
CA ARG A 81 4.26 6.91 -22.00
C ARG A 81 3.55 8.16 -22.52
N LYS A 82 3.53 8.38 -23.85
CA LYS A 82 2.85 9.50 -24.51
C LYS A 82 1.39 9.22 -24.87
N LEU A 83 0.98 7.95 -24.84
CA LEU A 83 -0.35 7.49 -25.28
C LEU A 83 -1.28 7.17 -24.11
N VAL A 84 -0.70 6.81 -22.96
CA VAL A 84 -1.43 6.46 -21.74
C VAL A 84 -1.14 7.52 -20.69
N SER A 85 -2.18 8.04 -20.04
CA SER A 85 -1.99 8.99 -18.95
C SER A 85 -1.11 8.35 -17.85
N PRO A 86 -0.10 9.06 -17.33
CA PRO A 86 0.87 8.49 -16.39
C PRO A 86 0.23 7.82 -15.17
N GLU A 87 -0.90 8.34 -14.69
CA GLU A 87 -1.65 7.79 -13.55
C GLU A 87 -2.26 6.39 -13.78
N ASN A 88 -2.35 5.93 -15.05
CA ASN A 88 -2.89 4.62 -15.41
C ASN A 88 -1.81 3.55 -15.59
N GLY A 89 -0.54 3.95 -15.65
CA GLY A 89 0.60 3.03 -15.65
C GLY A 89 1.02 2.71 -14.23
N GLU A 90 1.05 1.42 -13.88
CA GLU A 90 1.52 0.94 -12.59
C GLU A 90 2.92 0.34 -12.74
N ASP A 91 3.86 0.77 -11.92
CA ASP A 91 5.23 0.23 -11.95
C ASP A 91 5.24 -1.17 -11.33
N VAL A 92 5.81 -2.14 -12.06
CA VAL A 92 5.81 -3.55 -11.67
C VAL A 92 7.21 -4.01 -11.30
N TYR A 93 7.31 -4.62 -10.12
CA TYR A 93 8.51 -5.23 -9.57
C TYR A 93 8.27 -6.69 -9.22
N THR A 94 9.02 -7.61 -9.82
CA THR A 94 8.91 -9.05 -9.54
C THR A 94 10.13 -9.56 -8.77
N PHE A 95 9.89 -10.23 -7.65
CA PHE A 95 10.91 -10.87 -6.83
C PHE A 95 10.62 -12.37 -6.67
N THR A 96 11.64 -13.17 -6.44
CA THR A 96 11.48 -14.56 -6.00
C THR A 96 11.92 -14.68 -4.55
N ARG A 97 10.99 -15.09 -3.67
CA ARG A 97 11.24 -15.28 -2.22
C ARG A 97 10.69 -16.64 -1.82
N ASP A 98 11.55 -17.51 -1.26
CA ASP A 98 11.19 -18.90 -0.91
C ASP A 98 10.49 -19.67 -2.03
N ASN A 99 11.01 -19.57 -3.26
CA ASN A 99 10.43 -20.16 -4.48
C ASN A 99 8.99 -19.70 -4.80
N ILE A 100 8.55 -18.57 -4.24
CA ILE A 100 7.31 -17.89 -4.59
C ILE A 100 7.66 -16.65 -5.40
N GLU A 101 7.00 -16.46 -6.54
CA GLU A 101 7.02 -15.18 -7.25
C GLU A 101 6.15 -14.18 -6.47
N VAL A 102 6.76 -13.08 -6.05
CA VAL A 102 6.12 -11.97 -5.35
C VAL A 102 6.20 -10.75 -6.26
N ARG A 103 5.07 -10.38 -6.85
CA ARG A 103 4.97 -9.27 -7.82
C ARG A 103 4.28 -8.08 -7.18
N TYR A 104 5.03 -7.00 -7.00
CA TYR A 104 4.52 -5.71 -6.57
C TYR A 104 4.07 -4.91 -7.80
N SER A 105 2.94 -4.22 -7.71
CA SER A 105 2.46 -3.22 -8.66
C SER A 105 2.07 -1.97 -7.89
N PHE A 106 2.64 -0.82 -8.27
CA PHE A 106 2.42 0.45 -7.58
C PHE A 106 1.44 1.32 -8.35
N SER A 107 0.27 1.59 -7.78
CA SER A 107 -0.71 2.50 -8.37
C SER A 107 -0.50 3.93 -7.89
N TYR A 108 -0.67 4.89 -8.80
CA TYR A 108 -0.44 6.30 -8.51
C TYR A 108 -1.72 7.13 -8.38
N THR A 109 -1.56 8.31 -7.79
CA THR A 109 -2.47 9.45 -7.88
C THR A 109 -1.68 10.72 -8.08
N VAL A 110 -2.29 11.69 -8.76
CA VAL A 110 -1.86 13.09 -8.76
C VAL A 110 -2.53 13.85 -7.61
N ASP A 111 -1.94 14.98 -7.22
CA ASP A 111 -2.65 16.01 -6.45
C ASP A 111 -3.79 16.57 -7.31
N PRO A 112 -5.06 16.54 -6.85
CA PRO A 112 -6.15 17.16 -7.60
C PRO A 112 -6.01 18.69 -7.76
N ASN A 113 -5.18 19.36 -6.96
CA ASN A 113 -4.93 20.80 -7.04
C ASN A 113 -3.70 21.15 -7.90
N ASP A 114 -2.93 20.15 -8.36
CA ASP A 114 -1.78 20.37 -9.25
C ASP A 114 -2.28 20.38 -10.69
N GLU A 115 -2.34 21.59 -11.26
CA GLU A 115 -2.73 21.84 -12.65
C GLU A 115 -1.54 21.85 -13.62
N SER A 116 -0.34 21.53 -13.16
CA SER A 116 0.84 21.50 -14.04
C SER A 116 0.75 20.37 -15.08
N ASP A 117 1.44 20.52 -16.21
CA ASP A 117 1.51 19.44 -17.21
C ASP A 117 2.36 18.24 -16.72
N ASN A 118 3.25 18.46 -15.75
CA ASN A 118 4.16 17.46 -15.20
C ASN A 118 3.82 17.14 -13.74
N ARG A 119 2.58 16.73 -13.52
CA ARG A 119 2.05 16.43 -12.18
C ARG A 119 2.84 15.34 -11.50
N THR A 120 3.17 15.56 -10.24
CA THR A 120 3.86 14.55 -9.45
C THR A 120 2.93 13.37 -9.16
N LEU A 121 3.42 12.15 -9.41
CA LEU A 121 2.71 10.92 -9.11
C LEU A 121 3.10 10.41 -7.73
N PHE A 122 2.10 10.16 -6.89
CA PHE A 122 2.25 9.64 -5.53
C PHE A 122 1.66 8.24 -5.44
N VAL A 123 2.36 7.32 -4.78
CA VAL A 123 1.91 5.97 -4.51
C VAL A 123 0.67 6.03 -3.61
N ARG A 124 -0.45 5.51 -4.09
CA ARG A 124 -1.71 5.42 -3.31
C ARG A 124 -2.08 3.99 -2.92
N LEU A 125 -1.55 3.01 -3.62
CA LEU A 125 -1.85 1.60 -3.42
C LEU A 125 -0.68 0.76 -3.90
N VAL A 126 -0.36 -0.27 -3.13
CA VAL A 126 0.62 -1.30 -3.48
C VAL A 126 -0.15 -2.62 -3.59
N ASP A 127 -0.19 -3.19 -4.78
CA ASP A 127 -0.82 -4.48 -5.06
C ASP A 127 0.28 -5.55 -5.15
N ILE A 128 0.19 -6.61 -4.34
CA ILE A 128 1.24 -7.62 -4.19
C ILE A 128 0.62 -8.98 -4.51
N GLU A 129 1.02 -9.57 -5.62
CA GLU A 129 0.51 -10.86 -6.10
C GLU A 129 1.52 -11.98 -5.82
N PHE A 130 1.02 -13.14 -5.42
CA PHE A 130 1.80 -14.34 -5.15
C PHE A 130 1.54 -15.40 -6.22
N THR A 131 2.60 -16.05 -6.70
CA THR A 131 2.48 -17.23 -7.56
C THR A 131 3.47 -18.30 -7.10
N PRO A 132 3.00 -19.45 -6.57
CA PRO A 132 1.61 -19.79 -6.23
C PRO A 132 1.05 -19.00 -5.03
N ALA A 133 -0.24 -19.18 -4.75
CA ALA A 133 -0.91 -18.65 -3.56
C ALA A 133 -0.23 -19.12 -2.26
N VAL A 134 -0.28 -18.28 -1.22
CA VAL A 134 0.44 -18.50 0.04
C VAL A 134 -0.50 -18.48 1.23
N SER A 135 -0.16 -19.21 2.29
CA SER A 135 -0.94 -19.15 3.54
C SER A 135 -0.83 -17.77 4.19
N ILE A 136 -1.91 -17.29 4.84
CA ILE A 136 -1.92 -16.05 5.64
C ILE A 136 -0.69 -15.95 6.56
N ALA A 137 -0.34 -17.04 7.26
CA ALA A 137 0.81 -17.08 8.16
C ALA A 137 2.17 -16.77 7.50
N LYS A 138 2.32 -16.99 6.19
CA LYS A 138 3.59 -16.82 5.46
C LYS A 138 3.77 -15.38 4.93
N ILE A 139 2.70 -14.59 4.87
CA ILE A 139 2.73 -13.25 4.25
C ILE A 139 3.78 -12.33 4.90
N PRO A 140 3.89 -12.21 6.24
CA PRO A 140 4.88 -11.32 6.86
C PRO A 140 6.34 -11.65 6.48
N ALA A 141 6.64 -12.94 6.23
CA ALA A 141 7.98 -13.36 5.81
C ALA A 141 8.26 -13.03 4.32
N LEU A 142 7.21 -13.04 3.49
CA LEU A 142 7.32 -12.78 2.05
C LEU A 142 7.19 -11.30 1.69
N VAL A 143 6.56 -10.48 2.54
CA VAL A 143 6.30 -9.07 2.31
C VAL A 143 6.78 -8.29 3.54
N PRO A 144 8.04 -7.80 3.53
CA PRO A 144 8.62 -7.11 4.68
C PRO A 144 7.88 -5.85 5.11
N GLU A 145 7.04 -5.27 4.25
CA GLU A 145 6.25 -4.07 4.55
C GLU A 145 4.90 -4.41 5.19
N PHE A 146 4.48 -5.67 5.12
CA PHE A 146 3.25 -6.16 5.71
C PHE A 146 3.47 -6.53 7.18
N HIS A 147 3.18 -5.57 8.04
CA HIS A 147 3.26 -5.74 9.50
C HIS A 147 1.86 -5.67 10.10
N PRO A 148 1.03 -6.71 10.09
CA PRO A 148 -0.31 -6.64 10.66
C PRO A 148 -0.27 -6.37 12.17
N SER A 149 -1.33 -5.78 12.71
CA SER A 149 -1.46 -5.63 14.16
C SER A 149 -1.61 -7.00 14.83
N GLU A 150 -0.99 -7.21 15.98
CA GLU A 150 -1.21 -8.40 16.82
C GLU A 150 -2.25 -8.16 17.91
N ASP A 151 -2.73 -6.92 18.06
CA ASP A 151 -3.74 -6.57 19.06
C ASP A 151 -5.11 -7.17 18.68
N PRO A 152 -5.75 -7.98 19.54
CA PRO A 152 -7.09 -8.53 19.29
C PRO A 152 -8.17 -7.46 19.10
N ALA A 153 -7.99 -6.26 19.66
CA ALA A 153 -8.95 -5.16 19.51
C ALA A 153 -8.81 -4.42 18.17
N SER A 154 -7.76 -4.71 17.39
CA SER A 154 -7.56 -4.09 16.08
C SER A 154 -8.67 -4.49 15.10
N PRO A 155 -9.41 -3.53 14.52
CA PRO A 155 -10.54 -3.83 13.65
C PRO A 155 -10.13 -4.72 12.47
N SER A 156 -10.85 -5.83 12.34
CA SER A 156 -10.64 -6.79 11.26
C SER A 156 -12.00 -7.22 10.71
N TYR A 157 -12.08 -7.31 9.39
CA TYR A 157 -13.31 -7.64 8.68
C TYR A 157 -13.03 -8.71 7.62
N ARG A 158 -14.06 -9.46 7.25
CA ARG A 158 -13.98 -10.43 6.17
C ARG A 158 -15.12 -10.28 5.18
N SER A 159 -14.90 -10.81 3.99
CA SER A 159 -15.94 -11.30 3.09
C SER A 159 -15.70 -12.77 2.74
N ASN A 160 -16.39 -13.25 1.71
CA ASN A 160 -16.16 -14.58 1.15
C ASN A 160 -14.83 -14.69 0.37
N ILE A 161 -14.23 -13.57 -0.05
CA ILE A 161 -13.04 -13.58 -0.93
C ILE A 161 -11.89 -12.71 -0.43
N TRP A 162 -12.06 -11.99 0.69
CA TRP A 162 -10.98 -11.17 1.24
C TRP A 162 -11.06 -10.97 2.76
N LEU A 163 -9.93 -10.60 3.37
CA LEU A 163 -9.79 -10.09 4.73
C LEU A 163 -9.31 -8.65 4.69
N LEU A 164 -9.87 -7.78 5.52
CA LEU A 164 -9.48 -6.39 5.67
C LEU A 164 -8.98 -6.17 7.09
N LEU A 165 -7.73 -5.73 7.21
CA LEU A 165 -7.03 -5.52 8.47
C LEU A 165 -6.65 -4.06 8.58
N PHE A 166 -6.97 -3.44 9.71
CA PHE A 166 -6.58 -2.06 9.99
C PHE A 166 -5.35 -2.01 10.89
N LYS A 167 -4.48 -1.02 10.67
CA LYS A 167 -3.25 -0.82 11.45
C LYS A 167 -3.01 0.64 11.77
N GLY A 168 -2.63 0.88 13.03
CA GLY A 168 -2.17 2.19 13.48
C GLY A 168 -3.29 3.22 13.59
N ALA A 169 -2.91 4.41 14.04
CA ALA A 169 -3.80 5.55 14.13
C ALA A 169 -4.05 6.16 12.74
N ALA A 170 -5.20 6.84 12.60
CA ALA A 170 -5.48 7.57 11.38
C ALA A 170 -4.48 8.71 11.16
N SER A 171 -4.12 8.94 9.90
CA SER A 171 -3.20 9.99 9.49
C SER A 171 -3.93 11.06 8.68
N PRO A 172 -3.95 12.33 9.13
CA PRO A 172 -4.50 13.44 8.35
C PRO A 172 -3.83 13.60 6.97
N GLN A 173 -2.54 13.24 6.89
CA GLN A 173 -1.74 13.38 5.68
C GLN A 173 -2.17 12.37 4.60
N ALA A 174 -2.71 11.22 5.01
CA ALA A 174 -3.21 10.19 4.09
C ALA A 174 -4.40 10.65 3.24
N ARG A 175 -5.16 11.67 3.70
CA ARG A 175 -6.25 12.28 2.92
C ARG A 175 -5.78 12.75 1.54
N PHE A 176 -4.51 13.06 1.39
CA PHE A 176 -3.92 13.47 0.11
C PHE A 176 -4.06 12.38 -0.95
N ILE A 177 -3.77 11.13 -0.61
CA ILE A 177 -3.76 10.00 -1.57
C ILE A 177 -5.12 9.30 -1.72
N VAL A 178 -6.15 9.78 -1.01
CA VAL A 178 -7.51 9.24 -1.03
C VAL A 178 -8.34 9.85 -2.15
N ARG A 179 -9.01 8.99 -2.92
CA ARG A 179 -9.95 9.34 -4.00
C ARG A 179 -11.40 8.92 -3.67
N GLU A 180 -11.87 9.27 -2.48
CA GLU A 180 -13.24 8.98 -2.02
C GLU A 180 -14.08 10.26 -1.93
N ALA A 181 -15.39 10.15 -2.19
CA ALA A 181 -16.30 11.29 -2.07
C ALA A 181 -16.42 11.72 -0.60
N SER A 182 -16.32 13.03 -0.36
CA SER A 182 -16.29 13.58 1.01
C SER A 182 -15.16 13.02 1.88
N LYS A 183 -13.96 12.79 1.31
CA LYS A 183 -12.81 12.23 2.04
C LYS A 183 -12.45 12.95 3.35
N ASP A 184 -12.82 14.22 3.48
CA ASP A 184 -12.56 15.02 4.69
C ASP A 184 -13.43 14.62 5.89
N LYS A 185 -14.52 13.86 5.67
CA LYS A 185 -15.44 13.41 6.74
C LYS A 185 -14.94 12.17 7.48
N PHE A 186 -13.90 11.54 6.96
CA PHE A 186 -13.42 10.26 7.45
C PHE A 186 -11.97 10.35 7.90
N ASP A 187 -11.67 9.55 8.91
CA ASP A 187 -10.32 9.28 9.36
C ASP A 187 -9.77 8.07 8.61
N TRP A 188 -8.62 8.28 7.98
CA TRP A 188 -7.97 7.33 7.07
C TRP A 188 -6.76 6.74 7.75
N THR A 189 -6.71 5.41 7.77
CA THR A 189 -5.62 4.67 8.40
C THR A 189 -5.07 3.63 7.42
N LEU A 190 -3.90 3.08 7.76
CA LEU A 190 -3.29 2.00 6.99
C LEU A 190 -4.19 0.77 7.04
N ALA A 191 -4.42 0.20 5.87
CA ALA A 191 -5.20 -1.01 5.72
C ALA A 191 -4.48 -2.01 4.82
N TYR A 192 -4.57 -3.28 5.21
CA TYR A 192 -4.16 -4.39 4.40
C TYR A 192 -5.38 -5.20 4.00
N GLN A 193 -5.51 -5.47 2.70
CA GLN A 193 -6.57 -6.31 2.18
C GLN A 193 -6.00 -7.56 1.52
N LEU A 194 -6.31 -8.73 2.07
CA LEU A 194 -5.81 -10.02 1.63
C LEU A 194 -6.90 -10.68 0.78
N PHE A 195 -6.62 -11.05 -0.46
CA PHE A 195 -7.58 -11.65 -1.39
C PHE A 195 -7.28 -13.11 -1.66
N SER A 196 -8.33 -13.92 -1.75
CA SER A 196 -8.28 -15.31 -2.20
C SER A 196 -9.16 -15.46 -3.44
N LEU A 197 -8.58 -15.87 -4.56
CA LEU A 197 -9.29 -16.09 -5.83
C LEU A 197 -10.25 -17.28 -5.74
N GLN A 198 -9.91 -18.29 -4.96
CA GLN A 198 -10.72 -19.49 -4.71
C GLN A 198 -11.68 -19.31 -3.54
N GLY A 199 -11.67 -18.12 -2.92
CA GLY A 199 -12.47 -17.80 -1.74
C GLY A 199 -11.80 -18.19 -0.43
N LEU A 200 -12.30 -17.62 0.65
CA LEU A 200 -11.87 -17.93 2.01
C LEU A 200 -12.78 -19.03 2.59
N PRO A 201 -12.21 -19.99 3.34
CA PRO A 201 -13.02 -21.01 4.00
C PRO A 201 -13.96 -20.39 5.05
N ASP A 202 -15.10 -21.03 5.29
CA ASP A 202 -16.04 -20.62 6.34
C ASP A 202 -15.34 -20.55 7.70
N LEU A 203 -14.62 -21.63 8.04
CA LEU A 203 -13.70 -21.67 9.17
C LEU A 203 -12.35 -21.10 8.75
N LEU A 204 -12.19 -19.80 8.98
CA LEU A 204 -10.94 -19.11 8.71
C LEU A 204 -9.84 -19.61 9.65
N THR A 205 -8.69 -19.95 9.09
CA THR A 205 -7.45 -20.26 9.81
C THR A 205 -6.30 -19.56 9.11
N THR A 206 -5.15 -19.41 9.78
CA THR A 206 -3.95 -18.81 9.17
C THR A 206 -3.31 -19.68 8.07
N LYS A 207 -3.83 -20.89 7.86
CA LYS A 207 -3.48 -21.78 6.73
C LYS A 207 -4.27 -21.47 5.46
N ALA A 208 -5.32 -20.65 5.54
CA ALA A 208 -6.07 -20.23 4.35
C ALA A 208 -5.14 -19.55 3.35
N LEU A 209 -5.36 -19.83 2.06
CA LEU A 209 -4.52 -19.33 0.98
C LEU A 209 -4.96 -17.94 0.53
N VAL A 210 -3.98 -17.14 0.15
CA VAL A 210 -4.09 -15.76 -0.31
C VAL A 210 -3.23 -15.63 -1.57
N ASP A 211 -3.82 -15.13 -2.63
CA ASP A 211 -3.15 -14.88 -3.91
C ASP A 211 -2.59 -13.46 -3.98
N ARG A 212 -3.15 -12.54 -3.17
CA ARG A 212 -2.87 -11.12 -3.33
C ARG A 212 -3.07 -10.32 -2.04
N VAL A 213 -2.21 -9.34 -1.82
CA VAL A 213 -2.29 -8.38 -0.71
C VAL A 213 -2.28 -6.98 -1.29
N GLU A 214 -3.25 -6.16 -0.91
CA GLU A 214 -3.25 -4.72 -1.18
C GLU A 214 -2.87 -3.96 0.09
N ILE A 215 -1.87 -3.09 0.00
CA ILE A 215 -1.53 -2.10 1.02
C ILE A 215 -2.11 -0.76 0.56
N SER A 216 -3.01 -0.19 1.35
CA SER A 216 -3.74 1.03 0.98
C SER A 216 -4.21 1.82 2.21
N THR A 217 -4.93 2.91 1.95
CA THR A 217 -5.58 3.72 2.98
C THR A 217 -7.09 3.44 3.01
N GLN A 218 -7.63 3.15 4.18
CA GLN A 218 -9.07 2.90 4.36
C GLN A 218 -9.61 3.58 5.62
N SER A 219 -10.93 3.78 5.70
CA SER A 219 -11.59 4.30 6.90
C SER A 219 -12.44 3.25 7.60
N ILE A 220 -12.23 3.11 8.91
CA ILE A 220 -13.03 2.23 9.77
C ILE A 220 -14.49 2.71 9.81
N ASP A 221 -14.71 4.01 9.87
CA ASP A 221 -16.06 4.59 9.88
C ASP A 221 -16.79 4.37 8.57
N LEU A 222 -16.08 4.46 7.44
CA LEU A 222 -16.66 4.11 6.14
C LEU A 222 -17.14 2.66 6.12
N VAL A 223 -16.32 1.73 6.62
CA VAL A 223 -16.68 0.31 6.70
C VAL A 223 -17.92 0.11 7.57
N ARG A 224 -17.91 0.65 8.79
CA ARG A 224 -18.99 0.50 9.77
C ARG A 224 -20.30 1.14 9.33
N GLN A 225 -20.24 2.31 8.70
CA GLN A 225 -21.43 3.08 8.36
C GLN A 225 -21.99 2.72 6.98
N ARG A 226 -21.12 2.49 5.98
CA ARG A 226 -21.53 2.35 4.58
C ARG A 226 -21.31 0.97 3.98
N GLN A 227 -20.47 0.12 4.58
CA GLN A 227 -20.10 -1.17 4.00
C GLN A 227 -20.36 -2.36 4.93
N ARG A 228 -21.16 -2.15 5.98
CA ARG A 228 -21.50 -3.18 6.99
C ARG A 228 -22.06 -4.49 6.43
N HIS A 229 -22.68 -4.45 5.25
CA HIS A 229 -23.31 -5.62 4.62
C HIS A 229 -22.33 -6.49 3.84
N THR A 230 -21.11 -6.01 3.61
CA THR A 230 -20.07 -6.74 2.87
C THR A 230 -18.81 -6.99 3.72
N HIS A 231 -18.77 -6.44 4.93
CA HIS A 231 -17.64 -6.47 5.85
C HIS A 231 -18.08 -7.05 7.18
N ASP A 232 -18.03 -8.38 7.29
CA ASP A 232 -18.36 -9.06 8.52
C ASP A 232 -17.21 -8.92 9.53
N PRO A 233 -17.44 -8.36 10.73
CA PRO A 233 -16.40 -8.23 11.74
C PRO A 233 -15.90 -9.60 12.19
N ILE A 234 -14.59 -9.74 12.32
CA ILE A 234 -13.95 -10.94 12.86
C ILE A 234 -12.88 -10.60 13.87
N LEU A 235 -12.51 -11.59 14.68
CA LEU A 235 -11.30 -11.51 15.49
C LEU A 235 -10.08 -11.39 14.56
N ASN A 236 -9.11 -10.57 14.98
CA ASN A 236 -7.90 -10.31 14.21
C ASN A 236 -7.13 -11.62 13.92
N PRO A 237 -6.96 -12.02 12.65
CA PRO A 237 -6.27 -13.26 12.28
C PRO A 237 -4.82 -13.38 12.74
N TYR A 238 -4.21 -12.27 13.15
CA TYR A 238 -2.83 -12.20 13.65
C TYR A 238 -2.74 -12.05 15.17
N SER A 239 -3.85 -12.00 15.90
CA SER A 239 -3.84 -11.98 17.37
C SER A 239 -3.72 -13.37 17.97
N GLN A 240 -3.15 -13.47 19.17
CA GLN A 240 -2.97 -14.74 19.90
C GLN A 240 -4.30 -15.47 20.16
N GLU A 241 -5.36 -14.70 20.45
CA GLU A 241 -6.71 -15.19 20.69
C GLU A 241 -7.29 -15.92 19.48
N PHE A 242 -7.00 -15.44 18.27
CA PHE A 242 -7.44 -16.09 17.04
C PHE A 242 -6.80 -17.46 16.87
N PHE A 243 -5.50 -17.57 17.15
CA PHE A 243 -4.79 -18.84 17.12
C PHE A 243 -5.37 -19.83 18.14
N GLN A 244 -5.67 -19.37 19.36
CA GLN A 244 -6.27 -20.22 20.39
C GLN A 244 -7.69 -20.67 20.02
N GLN A 245 -8.50 -19.78 19.44
CA GLN A 245 -9.85 -20.11 18.99
C GLN A 245 -9.85 -21.15 17.86
N ALA A 246 -8.90 -21.05 16.92
CA ALA A 246 -8.76 -22.01 15.83
C ALA A 246 -8.43 -23.44 16.32
N LEU A 247 -7.83 -23.57 17.50
CA LEU A 247 -7.49 -24.86 18.12
C LEU A 247 -8.66 -25.48 18.90
N THR A 248 -9.72 -24.72 19.16
CA THR A 248 -10.86 -25.21 19.93
C THR A 248 -11.89 -25.86 19.01
N PRO A 249 -12.19 -27.16 19.16
CA PRO A 249 -13.24 -27.81 18.37
C PRO A 249 -14.57 -27.12 18.64
N ARG A 250 -15.19 -26.51 17.62
CA ARG A 250 -16.56 -26.03 17.77
C ARG A 250 -17.51 -27.23 17.84
N PRO A 251 -18.46 -27.26 18.78
CA PRO A 251 -19.53 -28.25 18.74
C PRO A 251 -20.26 -28.12 17.39
N PRO A 252 -20.65 -29.23 16.74
CA PRO A 252 -21.29 -29.18 15.44
C PRO A 252 -22.62 -28.43 15.54
N THR A 253 -22.65 -27.17 15.11
CA THR A 253 -23.88 -26.38 14.94
C THR A 253 -24.52 -26.73 13.60
N GLY A 254 -24.68 -28.02 13.32
CA GLY A 254 -25.47 -28.48 12.19
C GLY A 254 -26.95 -28.43 12.57
N LYS A 255 -27.60 -27.27 12.44
CA LYS A 255 -29.06 -27.31 12.24
C LYS A 255 -29.27 -28.01 10.90
N ARG A 256 -29.69 -29.28 10.94
CA ARG A 256 -30.13 -30.01 9.74
C ARG A 256 -31.10 -29.11 9.00
N ILE A 257 -30.75 -28.70 7.79
CA ILE A 257 -31.70 -28.08 6.87
C ILE A 257 -32.77 -29.14 6.63
N PRO A 258 -34.05 -28.88 6.97
CA PRO A 258 -35.12 -29.83 6.68
C PRO A 258 -35.15 -30.06 5.17
N LEU A 259 -34.99 -31.31 4.74
CA LEU A 259 -35.20 -31.67 3.35
C LEU A 259 -36.69 -31.47 3.03
N PRO A 260 -37.05 -30.76 1.95
CA PRO A 260 -38.44 -30.65 1.55
C PRO A 260 -39.00 -32.05 1.26
N GLN A 261 -40.04 -32.44 1.99
CA GLN A 261 -40.87 -33.60 1.63
C GLN A 261 -41.66 -33.22 0.39
N TYR A 262 -41.18 -33.57 -0.78
CA TYR A 262 -42.04 -33.68 -1.95
C TYR A 262 -42.89 -34.94 -1.74
N ALA A 263 -44.22 -34.77 -1.71
CA ALA A 263 -45.18 -35.83 -1.49
C ALA A 263 -45.00 -36.97 -2.52
N GLU A 264 -45.10 -38.21 -2.03
CA GLU A 264 -45.20 -39.42 -2.85
C GLU A 264 -46.49 -39.44 -3.69
#